data_AF-A0AAV4J6A3-F1
#
_entry.id   AF-A0AAV4J6A3-F1
#
_cell.length_a   1.000
_cell.length_b   1.000
_cell.length_c   1.000
_cell.angle_alpha   90.00
_cell.angle_beta   90.00
_cell.angle_gamma   90.00
#
_symmetry.space_group_name_H-M   'P 1'
#
loop_
_entity.id
_entity.type
_entity.pdbx_description
1 polymer ?
#
loop_
_entity_poly.entity_id
_entity_poly.type
_entity_poly.pdbx_seq_one_letter_code
_entity_poly.pdbx_strand_id
1 'polypeptide(L)'
;MPRPRWNFRKAEWEAYKIEIDKTYQRIKPVPDNTKGVTQLLLNSAKKHIPRGFRERFIPCWSDHSPKLSDECERTQDHGTAEELLESLQQSRKERWTEDVENTDFSHSSRHVWQIIKKLDPDSRLTKSAPLISPDEIVKEMKERGKHTPNQSFEKQIS
;
A
#
# COMPACT_ATOMS: atom_id res chain seq x y z
N MET A 1 -16.40 -1.53 18.71
CA MET A 1 -16.41 -1.93 17.28
C MET A 1 -15.94 -0.77 16.41
N PRO A 2 -15.22 -1.02 15.30
CA PRO A 2 -14.76 0.05 14.40
C PRO A 2 -15.95 0.83 13.80
N ARG A 3 -15.75 2.07 13.34
CA ARG A 3 -16.80 2.87 12.69
C ARG A 3 -16.96 2.48 11.22
N PRO A 4 -18.19 2.20 10.74
CA PRO A 4 -18.41 1.84 9.35
C PRO A 4 -18.23 3.07 8.43
N ARG A 5 -17.48 2.88 7.35
CA ARG A 5 -17.15 3.92 6.36
C ARG A 5 -17.90 3.67 5.05
N TRP A 6 -18.10 4.72 4.27
CA TRP A 6 -18.67 4.61 2.93
C TRP A 6 -17.73 3.80 2.03
N ASN A 7 -18.28 2.82 1.31
CA ASN A 7 -17.55 2.06 0.31
C ASN A 7 -17.87 2.59 -1.09
N PHE A 8 -17.10 3.59 -1.52
CA PHE A 8 -17.27 4.23 -2.83
C PHE A 8 -16.97 3.31 -4.01
N ARG A 9 -16.22 2.21 -3.80
CA ARG A 9 -15.93 1.22 -4.84
C ARG A 9 -17.13 0.32 -5.15
N LYS A 10 -18.02 0.11 -4.17
CA LYS A 10 -19.24 -0.68 -4.30
C LYS A 10 -20.51 0.17 -4.44
N ALA A 11 -20.34 1.47 -4.70
CA ALA A 11 -21.45 2.40 -4.82
C ALA A 11 -22.17 2.25 -6.16
N GLU A 12 -23.50 2.27 -6.13
CA GLU A 12 -24.33 2.32 -7.33
C GLU A 12 -24.55 3.79 -7.74
N TRP A 13 -23.54 4.37 -8.39
CA TRP A 13 -23.50 5.80 -8.69
C TRP A 13 -24.63 6.27 -9.61
N GLU A 14 -25.05 5.44 -10.56
CA GLU A 14 -26.13 5.79 -11.49
C GLU A 14 -27.48 5.91 -10.77
N ALA A 15 -27.81 4.92 -9.93
CA ALA A 15 -29.04 4.97 -9.13
C ALA A 15 -29.04 6.14 -8.13
N TYR A 16 -27.88 6.43 -7.52
CA TYR A 16 -27.68 7.59 -6.66
C TYR A 16 -27.98 8.92 -7.38
N LYS A 17 -27.42 9.08 -8.58
CA LYS A 17 -27.60 10.28 -9.40
C LYS A 17 -29.07 10.47 -9.79
N ILE A 18 -29.72 9.42 -10.29
CA ILE A 18 -31.13 9.45 -10.68
C ILE A 18 -32.03 9.83 -9.49
N GLU A 19 -31.76 9.29 -8.30
CA GLU A 19 -32.56 9.64 -7.11
C GLU A 19 -32.33 11.09 -6.68
N ILE A 20 -31.09 11.59 -6.72
CA ILE A 20 -30.81 12.99 -6.41
C ILE A 20 -31.50 13.92 -7.39
N ASP A 21 -31.39 13.69 -8.68
CA ASP A 21 -31.99 14.56 -9.69
C ASP A 21 -33.51 14.65 -9.50
N LYS A 22 -34.18 13.52 -9.23
CA LYS A 22 -35.62 13.46 -8.93
C LYS A 22 -36.01 14.20 -7.65
N THR A 23 -35.18 14.09 -6.62
CA THR A 23 -35.49 14.64 -5.29
C THR A 23 -35.11 16.12 -5.18
N TYR A 24 -34.04 16.54 -5.86
CA TYR A 24 -33.58 17.93 -5.95
C TYR A 24 -34.62 18.82 -6.63
N GLN A 25 -35.28 18.34 -7.68
CA GLN A 25 -36.39 19.04 -8.36
C GLN A 25 -37.56 19.39 -7.42
N ARG A 26 -37.70 18.71 -6.29
CA ARG A 26 -38.79 18.92 -5.32
C ARG A 26 -38.42 19.94 -4.23
N ILE A 27 -37.17 20.39 -4.18
CA ILE A 27 -36.67 21.30 -3.16
C ILE A 27 -36.94 22.74 -3.60
N LYS A 28 -37.56 23.55 -2.73
CA LYS A 28 -37.70 24.99 -2.98
C LYS A 28 -36.33 25.67 -2.92
N PRO A 29 -35.97 26.52 -3.91
CA PRO A 29 -34.69 27.23 -3.94
C PRO A 29 -34.69 28.39 -2.93
N VAL A 30 -34.62 28.05 -1.64
CA VAL A 30 -34.55 29.00 -0.53
C VAL A 30 -33.16 28.90 0.09
N PRO A 31 -32.46 30.02 0.34
CA PRO A 31 -31.09 30.03 0.84
C PRO A 31 -30.92 29.34 2.21
N ASP A 32 -31.99 29.25 3.00
CA ASP A 32 -31.97 28.64 4.35
C ASP A 32 -32.20 27.11 4.35
N ASN A 33 -32.37 26.47 3.18
CA ASN A 33 -32.68 25.04 3.08
C ASN A 33 -31.44 24.12 3.01
N THR A 34 -30.27 24.61 3.40
CA THR A 34 -28.99 23.87 3.33
C THR A 34 -29.04 22.55 4.13
N LYS A 35 -29.72 22.54 5.28
CA LYS A 35 -29.93 21.35 6.10
C LYS A 35 -30.78 20.29 5.39
N GLY A 36 -31.86 20.71 4.73
CA GLY A 36 -32.75 19.80 4.00
C GLY A 36 -32.04 19.14 2.82
N VAL A 37 -31.28 19.92 2.05
CA VAL A 37 -30.46 19.41 0.95
C VAL A 37 -29.41 18.42 1.46
N THR A 38 -28.70 18.75 2.53
CA THR A 38 -27.67 17.86 3.10
C THR A 38 -28.26 16.54 3.59
N GLN A 39 -29.41 16.57 4.26
CA GLN A 39 -30.10 15.35 4.70
C GLN A 39 -30.57 14.50 3.54
N LEU A 40 -31.07 15.12 2.47
CA LEU A 40 -31.50 14.42 1.26
C LEU A 40 -30.31 13.72 0.58
N LEU A 41 -29.20 14.44 0.38
CA LEU A 41 -27.96 13.86 -0.16
C LEU A 41 -27.45 12.68 0.70
N LEU A 42 -27.48 12.84 2.02
CA LEU A 42 -27.09 11.78 2.96
C LEU A 42 -28.02 10.57 2.89
N ASN A 43 -29.33 10.78 2.75
CA ASN A 43 -30.31 9.70 2.69
C ASN A 43 -30.22 8.93 1.37
N SER A 44 -30.05 9.62 0.24
CA SER A 44 -29.76 8.96 -1.05
C SER A 44 -28.44 8.21 -0.98
N ALA A 45 -27.41 8.80 -0.35
CA ALA A 45 -26.11 8.14 -0.21
C ALA A 45 -26.25 6.86 0.63
N LYS A 46 -27.04 6.89 1.71
CA LYS A 46 -27.28 5.71 2.58
C LYS A 46 -27.92 4.55 1.82
N LYS A 47 -28.73 4.84 0.80
CA LYS A 47 -29.40 3.81 -0.02
C LYS A 47 -28.45 3.18 -1.05
N HIS A 48 -27.64 4.01 -1.72
CA HIS A 48 -26.87 3.58 -2.89
C HIS A 48 -25.38 3.36 -2.64
N ILE A 49 -24.86 3.85 -1.52
CA ILE A 49 -23.45 3.68 -1.13
C ILE A 49 -23.42 2.77 0.08
N PRO A 50 -23.05 1.48 -0.08
CA PRO A 50 -22.99 0.57 1.05
C PRO A 50 -21.94 1.06 2.04
N ARG A 51 -22.23 0.85 3.33
CA ARG A 51 -21.28 1.08 4.40
C ARG A 51 -20.60 -0.24 4.76
N GLY A 52 -19.29 -0.18 4.98
CA GLY A 52 -18.50 -1.34 5.33
C GLY A 52 -17.41 -1.00 6.33
N PHE A 53 -16.83 -2.03 6.91
CA PHE A 53 -15.60 -1.89 7.68
C PHE A 53 -14.43 -2.03 6.71
N ARG A 54 -13.45 -1.15 6.86
CA ARG A 54 -12.16 -1.36 6.20
C ARG A 54 -11.45 -2.45 6.97
N GLU A 55 -11.20 -3.57 6.32
CA GLU A 55 -10.33 -4.61 6.86
C GLU A 55 -8.96 -4.00 7.15
N ARG A 56 -8.34 -4.42 8.25
CA ARG A 56 -6.98 -4.01 8.58
C ARG A 56 -6.07 -4.68 7.56
N PHE A 57 -5.65 -3.92 6.55
CA PHE A 57 -4.62 -4.39 5.65
C PHE A 57 -3.32 -4.51 6.44
N ILE A 58 -2.82 -5.73 6.56
CA ILE A 58 -1.50 -5.99 7.13
C ILE A 58 -0.56 -6.24 5.96
N PRO A 59 0.53 -5.46 5.84
CA PRO A 59 1.46 -5.63 4.72
C PRO A 59 2.00 -7.06 4.66
N CYS A 60 2.09 -7.57 3.43
CA CYS A 60 2.63 -8.90 3.13
C CYS A 60 1.78 -10.08 3.64
N TRP A 61 0.56 -9.84 4.12
CA TRP A 61 -0.41 -10.92 4.33
C TRP A 61 -0.88 -11.46 2.98
N SER A 62 -0.74 -12.76 2.81
CA SER A 62 -1.39 -13.51 1.74
C SER A 62 -2.78 -13.98 2.21
N ASP A 63 -3.58 -14.57 1.32
CA ASP A 63 -4.90 -15.11 1.66
C ASP A 63 -4.87 -16.21 2.75
N HIS A 64 -3.69 -16.81 2.98
CA HIS A 64 -3.48 -17.90 3.92
C HIS A 64 -2.90 -17.42 5.26
N SER A 65 -2.22 -16.27 5.30
CA SER A 65 -1.60 -15.71 6.52
C SER A 65 -2.57 -15.50 7.70
N PRO A 66 -3.82 -15.02 7.50
CA PRO A 66 -4.76 -14.86 8.61
C PRO A 66 -5.10 -16.20 9.28
N LYS A 67 -5.30 -17.25 8.48
CA LYS A 67 -5.66 -18.58 8.98
C LYS A 67 -4.53 -19.20 9.80
N LEU A 68 -3.29 -19.09 9.31
CA LEU A 68 -2.09 -19.55 10.02
C LEU A 68 -1.85 -18.75 11.31
N SER A 69 -2.13 -17.44 11.30
CA SER A 69 -2.05 -16.61 12.51
C SER A 69 -3.06 -17.04 13.56
N ASP A 70 -4.32 -17.24 13.18
CA ASP A 70 -5.38 -17.70 14.09
C ASP A 70 -5.06 -19.09 14.65
N GLU A 71 -4.54 -20.00 13.82
CA GLU A 71 -4.16 -21.35 14.24
C GLU A 71 -2.97 -21.33 15.20
N CYS A 72 -1.94 -20.53 14.91
CA CYS A 72 -0.78 -20.34 15.77
C CYS A 72 -1.17 -19.80 17.16
N GLU A 73 -2.14 -18.86 17.22
CA GLU A 73 -2.65 -18.34 18.49
C GLU A 73 -3.40 -19.43 19.29
N ARG A 74 -4.04 -20.38 18.61
CA ARG A 74 -4.80 -21.47 19.25
C ARG A 74 -3.94 -22.62 19.72
N THR A 75 -3.00 -23.07 18.89
CA THR A 75 -2.22 -24.29 19.15
C THR A 75 -0.87 -24.01 19.80
N GLN A 76 -0.35 -22.78 19.67
CA GLN A 76 1.04 -22.43 20.02
C GLN A 76 2.06 -23.38 19.37
N ASP A 77 1.72 -23.93 18.20
CA ASP A 77 2.58 -24.82 17.46
C ASP A 77 3.68 -24.04 16.73
N HIS A 78 4.91 -24.53 16.87
CA HIS A 78 6.09 -23.92 16.25
C HIS A 78 6.10 -24.10 14.74
N GLY A 79 5.64 -25.24 14.22
CA GLY A 79 5.62 -25.50 12.77
C GLY A 79 4.69 -24.54 12.03
N THR A 80 3.50 -24.31 12.58
CA THR A 80 2.53 -23.34 12.04
C THR A 80 3.08 -21.91 12.10
N ALA A 81 3.84 -21.56 13.14
CA ALA A 81 4.48 -20.25 13.26
C ALA A 81 5.62 -20.05 12.23
N GLU A 82 6.42 -21.08 11.98
CA GLU A 82 7.46 -21.06 10.94
C GLU A 82 6.85 -20.92 9.54
N GLU A 83 5.79 -21.68 9.24
CA GLU A 83 5.07 -21.59 7.96
C GLU A 83 4.50 -20.17 7.75
N LEU A 84 3.94 -19.56 8.80
CA LEU A 84 3.49 -18.18 8.75
C LEU A 84 4.67 -17.23 8.44
N LEU A 85 5.80 -17.37 9.13
CA LEU A 85 6.99 -16.54 8.91
C LEU A 85 7.52 -16.68 7.48
N GLU A 86 7.62 -17.90 6.96
CA GLU A 86 8.05 -18.15 5.59
C GLU A 86 7.11 -17.51 4.57
N SER A 87 5.79 -17.63 4.77
CA SER A 87 4.80 -17.02 3.87
C SER A 87 4.94 -15.48 3.83
N LEU A 88 5.21 -14.85 4.98
CA LEU A 88 5.40 -13.41 5.09
C LEU A 88 6.73 -12.97 4.45
N GLN A 89 7.80 -13.74 4.66
CA GLN A 89 9.10 -13.49 4.04
C GLN A 89 9.01 -13.61 2.52
N GLN A 90 8.33 -14.62 2.01
CA GLN A 90 8.14 -14.84 0.58
C GLN A 90 7.34 -13.69 -0.05
N SER A 91 6.20 -13.32 0.55
CA SER A 91 5.39 -12.18 0.09
C SER A 91 6.17 -10.85 0.12
N ARG A 92 7.09 -10.70 1.08
CA ARG A 92 7.98 -9.54 1.15
C ARG A 92 9.02 -9.53 0.04
N LYS A 93 9.61 -10.69 -0.28
CA LYS A 93 10.56 -10.85 -1.39
C LYS A 93 9.88 -10.55 -2.72
N GLU A 94 8.68 -11.08 -2.96
CA GLU A 94 7.92 -10.84 -4.19
C GLU A 94 7.62 -9.37 -4.40
N ARG A 95 7.07 -8.69 -3.39
CA ARG A 95 6.82 -7.24 -3.47
C ARG A 95 8.10 -6.45 -3.71
N TRP A 96 9.20 -6.86 -3.07
CA TRP A 96 10.50 -6.22 -3.30
C TRP A 96 10.96 -6.39 -4.75
N THR A 97 10.85 -7.60 -5.30
CA THR A 97 11.19 -7.89 -6.69
C THR A 97 10.33 -7.06 -7.64
N GLU A 98 9.01 -7.01 -7.42
CA GLU A 98 8.10 -6.17 -8.21
C GLU A 98 8.45 -4.68 -8.13
N ASP A 99 8.75 -4.17 -6.93
CA ASP A 99 9.14 -2.77 -6.74
C ASP A 99 10.44 -2.47 -7.52
N VAL A 100 11.44 -3.35 -7.44
CA VAL A 100 12.73 -3.19 -8.14
C VAL A 100 12.57 -3.30 -9.66
N GLU A 101 11.81 -4.27 -10.17
CA GLU A 101 11.57 -4.45 -11.61
C GLU A 101 10.80 -3.28 -12.22
N ASN A 102 9.83 -2.73 -11.49
CA ASN A 102 9.05 -1.58 -11.94
C ASN A 102 9.80 -0.25 -11.79
N THR A 103 10.92 -0.21 -11.07
CA THR A 103 11.71 1.01 -10.93
C THR A 103 12.60 1.27 -12.15
N ASP A 104 12.30 2.35 -12.88
CA ASP A 104 13.23 2.88 -13.88
C ASP A 104 14.33 3.73 -13.21
N PHE A 105 15.52 3.13 -13.07
CA PHE A 105 16.74 3.77 -12.57
C PHE A 105 17.19 4.95 -13.42
N SER A 106 16.69 5.11 -14.65
CA SER A 106 17.11 6.19 -15.53
C SER A 106 16.36 7.50 -15.31
N HIS A 107 15.06 7.44 -15.01
CA HIS A 107 14.22 8.63 -14.82
C HIS A 107 13.85 8.90 -13.36
N SER A 108 14.06 7.95 -12.45
CA SER A 108 13.60 8.04 -11.06
C SER A 108 14.72 7.81 -10.03
N SER A 109 15.86 8.49 -10.20
CA SER A 109 17.05 8.38 -9.31
C SER A 109 16.71 8.58 -7.83
N ARG A 110 15.83 9.55 -7.52
CA ARG A 110 15.37 9.83 -6.16
C ARG A 110 14.57 8.68 -5.56
N HIS A 111 13.73 8.02 -6.35
CA HIS A 111 12.91 6.92 -5.89
C HIS A 111 13.77 5.68 -5.58
N VAL A 112 14.71 5.37 -6.49
CA VAL A 112 15.73 4.35 -6.27
C VAL A 112 16.53 4.62 -5.00
N TRP A 113 16.97 5.87 -4.79
CA TRP A 113 17.71 6.23 -3.60
C TRP A 113 16.90 6.06 -2.31
N GLN A 114 15.60 6.35 -2.34
CA GLN A 114 14.70 6.07 -1.23
C GLN A 114 14.57 4.57 -0.96
N ILE A 115 14.54 3.75 -2.00
CA ILE A 115 14.51 2.28 -1.89
C ILE A 115 15.80 1.76 -1.24
N ILE A 116 16.96 2.21 -1.70
CA ILE A 116 18.27 1.85 -1.13
C ILE A 116 18.35 2.28 0.34
N LYS A 117 17.91 3.50 0.66
CA LYS A 117 17.87 3.97 2.05
C LYS A 117 17.01 3.09 2.95
N LYS A 118 15.92 2.51 2.47
CA LYS A 118 15.09 1.60 3.27
C LYS A 118 15.78 0.26 3.58
N LEU A 119 16.79 -0.13 2.81
CA LEU A 119 17.61 -1.32 3.06
C LEU A 119 18.69 -1.06 4.11
N ASP A 120 19.14 0.18 4.25
CA ASP A 120 20.15 0.55 5.23
C ASP A 120 19.55 0.47 6.65
N PRO A 121 20.03 -0.47 7.50
CA PRO A 121 19.52 -0.61 8.87
C PRO A 121 19.73 0.65 9.70
N ASP A 122 20.73 1.49 9.37
CA ASP A 122 21.09 2.72 10.07
C ASP A 122 20.36 3.97 9.54
N SER A 123 19.59 3.84 8.45
CA SER A 123 18.80 4.95 7.87
C SER A 123 17.76 5.53 8.83
N ARG A 124 17.36 4.76 9.85
CA ARG A 124 16.45 5.20 10.92
C ARG A 124 17.11 6.14 11.92
N LEU A 125 18.45 6.22 11.94
CA LEU A 125 19.23 6.93 12.95
C LEU A 125 19.79 8.28 12.45
N THR A 126 19.78 8.56 11.15
CA THR A 126 20.45 9.76 10.61
C THR A 126 19.52 10.65 9.79
N LYS A 127 19.08 11.75 10.41
CA LYS A 127 18.47 12.90 9.70
C LYS A 127 19.51 13.79 9.01
N SER A 128 20.70 13.26 8.73
CA SER A 128 21.74 14.02 8.04
C SER A 128 21.48 14.01 6.54
N ALA A 129 21.61 15.18 5.89
CA ALA A 129 21.56 15.25 4.45
C ALA A 129 22.68 14.36 3.85
N PRO A 130 22.38 13.53 2.85
CA PRO A 130 23.40 12.67 2.26
C PRO A 130 24.51 13.53 1.64
N LEU A 131 25.77 13.16 1.89
CA LEU A 131 26.96 13.83 1.36
C LEU A 131 27.10 13.66 -0.17
N ILE A 132 26.43 12.64 -0.72
CA ILE A 132 26.53 12.20 -2.11
C ILE A 132 25.15 12.38 -2.77
N SER A 133 25.14 12.91 -4.00
CA SER A 133 23.90 13.12 -4.74
C SER A 133 23.29 11.78 -5.17
N PRO A 134 21.96 11.60 -5.05
CA PRO A 134 21.26 10.44 -5.60
C PRO A 134 21.60 10.14 -7.07
N ASP A 135 21.89 11.18 -7.86
CA ASP A 135 22.19 11.06 -9.28
C ASP A 135 23.60 10.46 -9.53
N GLU A 136 24.56 10.72 -8.65
CA GLU A 136 25.93 10.16 -8.76
C GLU A 136 25.94 8.65 -8.48
N ILE A 137 25.15 8.21 -7.50
CA ILE A 137 25.05 6.79 -7.12
C ILE A 137 24.36 5.99 -8.21
N VAL A 138 23.33 6.56 -8.84
CA VAL A 138 22.65 5.94 -9.98
C VAL A 138 23.57 5.85 -11.20
N LYS A 139 24.43 6.85 -11.41
CA LYS A 139 25.46 6.79 -12.45
C LYS A 139 26.43 5.64 -12.19
N GLU A 140 26.93 5.50 -10.97
CA GLU A 140 27.81 4.40 -10.57
C GLU A 140 27.12 3.03 -10.72
N MET A 141 25.85 2.91 -10.31
CA MET A 141 25.08 1.67 -10.48
C MET A 141 24.88 1.30 -11.95
N LYS A 142 24.64 2.28 -12.83
CA LYS A 142 24.58 2.04 -14.29
C LYS A 142 25.93 1.61 -14.87
N GLU A 143 27.04 2.12 -14.31
CA GLU A 143 28.38 1.73 -14.72
C GLU A 143 28.72 0.31 -14.24
N ARG A 144 28.35 -0.05 -12.99
CA ARG A 144 28.58 -1.37 -12.40
C ARG A 144 27.60 -2.45 -12.85
N GLY A 145 26.34 -2.09 -13.16
CA GLY A 145 25.29 -3.00 -13.62
C GLY A 145 25.48 -3.53 -15.05
N LYS A 146 26.45 -2.99 -15.79
CA LYS A 146 26.87 -3.49 -17.12
C LYS A 146 27.83 -4.68 -17.04
N HIS A 147 28.15 -5.20 -15.85
CA HIS A 147 29.10 -6.29 -15.71
C HIS A 147 28.49 -7.62 -16.19
N THR A 148 29.05 -8.17 -17.27
CA THR A 148 28.84 -9.56 -17.69
C THR A 148 29.36 -10.53 -16.63
N PRO A 149 28.75 -11.72 -16.46
CA PRO A 149 29.12 -12.68 -15.43
C PRO A 149 30.42 -13.37 -15.84
N ASN A 150 31.55 -12.83 -15.40
CA ASN A 150 32.81 -13.56 -15.28
C ASN A 150 33.83 -12.68 -14.56
N GLN A 151 33.84 -12.74 -13.23
CA GLN A 151 35.10 -12.75 -12.49
C GLN A 151 34.81 -13.17 -11.04
N SER A 152 35.34 -14.34 -10.71
CA SER A 152 35.36 -14.95 -9.39
C SER A 152 36.00 -13.98 -8.39
N PHE A 153 35.26 -13.58 -7.36
CA PHE A 153 35.85 -12.92 -6.20
C PHE A 153 36.38 -14.00 -5.25
N GLU A 154 37.63 -14.42 -5.45
CA GLU A 154 38.39 -15.08 -4.39
C GLU A 154 38.65 -14.07 -3.28
N LYS A 155 38.05 -14.30 -2.11
CA LYS A 155 38.43 -13.60 -0.88
C LYS A 155 39.59 -14.34 -0.25
N GLN A 156 40.79 -13.78 -0.38
CA GLN A 156 41.88 -14.03 0.57
C GLN A 156 41.48 -13.46 1.93
N ILE A 157 41.42 -14.32 2.94
CA ILE A 157 41.37 -13.93 4.35
C ILE A 157 42.78 -14.19 4.89
N SER A 158 43.42 -13.15 5.41
CA SER A 158 44.63 -13.25 6.25
C SER A 158 44.32 -12.75 7.65
#